data_AF-A0A5S3UW16-F1
#
_entry.id   AF-A0A5S3UW16-F1
#
_cell.length_a   1.000
_cell.length_b   1.000
_cell.length_c   1.000
_cell.angle_alpha   90.00
_cell.angle_beta   90.00
_cell.angle_gamma   90.00
#
_symmetry.space_group_name_H-M   'P 1'
#
loop_
_entity.id
_entity.type
_entity.pdbx_description
1 polymer ?
#
loop_
_entity_poly.entity_id
_entity_poly.type
_entity_poly.pdbx_seq_one_letter_code
_entity_poly.pdbx_strand_id
1 'polypeptide(L)' 'MKKVMILGLGVLFVLLAAIFFVVPGPSIIFAMAALVCFSIYYPTARKYLKKLQAIFTKACHKLDGIK' A
#
# COMPACT_ATOMS: atom_id res chain seq x y z
N MET A 1 -16.90 -4.89 -15.76
CA MET A 1 -15.56 -5.39 -16.12
C MET A 1 -14.42 -4.62 -15.43
N LYS A 2 -14.40 -3.28 -15.48
CA LYS A 2 -13.31 -2.44 -14.88
C LYS A 2 -13.00 -2.74 -13.40
N LYS A 3 -14.02 -3.02 -12.58
CA LYS A 3 -13.87 -3.36 -11.15
C LYS A 3 -13.06 -4.64 -10.92
N VAL A 4 -13.34 -5.69 -11.68
CA VAL A 4 -12.66 -6.98 -11.55
C VAL A 4 -11.20 -6.85 -12.00
N MET A 5 -10.94 -6.07 -13.06
CA MET A 5 -9.58 -5.75 -13.50
C MET A 5 -8.76 -5.07 -12.40
N ILE A 6 -9.29 -4.01 -11.77
CA ILE A 6 -8.57 -3.26 -10.74
C ILE A 6 -8.36 -4.10 -9.47
N LEU A 7 -9.35 -4.91 -9.09
CA LEU A 7 -9.19 -5.83 -7.96
C LEU A 7 -8.15 -6.92 -8.27
N GLY A 8 -8.15 -7.47 -9.49
CA GLY A 8 -7.14 -8.42 -9.94
C GLY A 8 -5.74 -7.81 -9.95
N LEU A 9 -5.61 -6.56 -10.39
CA LEU A 9 -4.35 -5.81 -10.35
C LEU A 9 -3.88 -5.56 -8.91
N GLY A 10 -4.81 -5.27 -7.99
CA GLY A 10 -4.54 -5.17 -6.56
C GLY A 10 -4.01 -6.49 -5.99
N VAL A 11 -4.62 -7.62 -6.33
CA VAL A 11 -4.16 -8.96 -5.90
C VAL A 11 -2.77 -9.28 -6.46
N LEU A 12 -2.51 -8.93 -7.73
CA LEU A 12 -1.20 -9.07 -8.34
C LEU A 12 -0.14 -8.29 -7.54
N PHE A 13 -0.42 -7.03 -7.20
CA PHE A 13 0.50 -6.24 -6.38
C PHE A 13 0.72 -6.79 -4.97
N VAL A 14 -0.30 -7.43 -4.35
CA VAL A 14 -0.10 -8.14 -3.06
C VAL A 14 0.85 -9.31 -3.23
N LEU A 15 0.71 -10.10 -4.30
CA LEU A 15 1.62 -11.22 -4.59
C LEU A 15 3.04 -10.73 -4.83
N LEU A 16 3.23 -9.65 -5.61
CA LEU A 16 4.54 -9.03 -5.76
C LEU A 16 5.09 -8.54 -4.41
N ALA A 17 4.28 -7.88 -3.60
CA ALA A 17 4.70 -7.43 -2.27
C ALA A 17 5.15 -8.59 -1.37
N ALA A 18 4.49 -9.75 -1.46
CA ALA A 18 4.85 -10.96 -0.73
C ALA A 18 6.17 -11.57 -1.25
N ILE A 19 6.37 -11.63 -2.57
CA ILE A 19 7.62 -12.11 -3.18
C ILE A 19 8.79 -11.21 -2.79
N PHE A 20 8.58 -9.89 -2.86
CA PHE A 20 9.60 -8.89 -2.52
C PHE A 20 9.67 -8.57 -1.02
N PHE A 21 8.97 -9.31 -0.15
CA PHE A 21 8.93 -9.02 1.29
C PHE A 21 10.32 -9.03 1.92
N VAL A 22 11.24 -9.86 1.39
CA VAL A 22 12.65 -9.92 1.80
C VAL A 22 13.42 -8.65 1.43
N VAL A 23 13.02 -7.93 0.39
CA VAL A 23 13.70 -6.71 -0.06
C VAL A 23 13.06 -5.49 0.63
N PRO A 24 13.78 -4.82 1.53
CA PRO A 24 13.25 -3.66 2.24
C PRO A 24 13.18 -2.49 1.26
N GLY A 25 11.98 -2.12 0.85
CA GLY A 25 11.75 -1.01 -0.09
C GLY A 25 10.63 -1.30 -1.08
N PRO A 26 10.89 -2.10 -2.13
CA PRO A 26 9.92 -2.34 -3.20
C PRO A 26 8.64 -3.02 -2.70
N SER A 27 8.74 -3.94 -1.73
CA SER A 27 7.57 -4.60 -1.11
C SER A 27 6.55 -3.63 -0.54
N ILE A 28 7.02 -2.57 0.11
CA ILE A 28 6.17 -1.54 0.72
C ILE A 28 5.43 -0.75 -0.35
N ILE A 29 6.13 -0.39 -1.44
CA ILE A 29 5.53 0.36 -2.56
C ILE A 29 4.46 -0.50 -3.24
N PHE A 30 4.73 -1.79 -3.48
CA PHE A 30 3.76 -2.71 -4.04
C PHE A 30 2.56 -2.93 -3.12
N ALA A 31 2.78 -3.07 -1.82
CA ALA A 31 1.70 -3.20 -0.84
C ALA A 31 0.80 -1.94 -0.80
N MET A 32 1.40 -0.75 -0.86
CA MET A 32 0.64 0.50 -0.95
C MET A 32 -0.14 0.61 -2.25
N ALA A 33 0.46 0.27 -3.39
CA ALA A 33 -0.20 0.27 -4.69
C ALA A 33 -1.40 -0.70 -4.72
N ALA A 34 -1.25 -1.89 -4.16
CA ALA A 34 -2.35 -2.84 -3.98
C ALA A 34 -3.50 -2.23 -3.16
N LEU A 35 -3.15 -1.62 -2.02
CA LEU A 35 -4.13 -0.98 -1.15
C LEU A 35 -4.85 0.20 -1.85
N VAL A 36 -4.15 0.95 -2.70
CA VAL A 36 -4.75 2.00 -3.55
C VAL A 36 -5.81 1.39 -4.46
N CYS A 37 -5.47 0.31 -5.18
CA CYS A 37 -6.42 -0.39 -6.05
C CYS A 37 -7.67 -0.85 -5.28
N PHE A 38 -7.49 -1.40 -4.07
CA PHE A 38 -8.62 -1.80 -3.22
C PHE A 38 -9.42 -0.62 -2.67
N SER A 39 -8.77 0.52 -2.37
CA SER A 39 -9.40 1.72 -1.81
C SER A 39 -10.40 2.39 -2.74
N ILE A 40 -10.27 2.18 -4.05
CA ILE A 40 -11.19 2.71 -5.08
C ILE A 40 -12.59 2.12 -4.92
N TYR A 41 -12.68 0.84 -4.55
CA TYR A 41 -13.96 0.13 -4.48
C TYR A 41 -14.42 -0.16 -3.06
N TYR A 42 -13.51 -0.22 -2.09
CA TYR A 42 -13.81 -0.50 -0.70
C TYR A 42 -13.44 0.70 0.20
N PRO A 43 -14.41 1.41 0.78
CA PRO A 43 -14.14 2.57 1.63
C PRO A 43 -13.34 2.18 2.89
N THR A 44 -13.47 0.93 3.34
CA THR A 44 -12.67 0.35 4.42
C THR A 44 -11.18 0.32 4.07
N ALA A 45 -10.81 -0.12 2.86
CA ALA A 45 -9.43 -0.13 2.40
C ALA A 45 -8.85 1.29 2.34
N ARG A 46 -9.66 2.29 1.99
CA ARG A 46 -9.26 3.70 2.02
C ARG A 46 -8.90 4.20 3.43
N LYS A 47 -9.62 3.75 4.47
CA LYS A 47 -9.27 4.07 5.87
C LYS A 47 -7.92 3.47 6.26
N TYR A 48 -7.67 2.21 5.90
CA TYR A 48 -6.37 1.56 6.15
C TYR A 48 -5.24 2.25 5.40
N LEU A 49 -5.47 2.66 4.16
CA LEU A 49 -4.49 3.38 3.34
C LEU A 49 -4.06 4.69 3.99
N LYS A 50 -5.02 5.50 4.45
CA LYS A 50 -4.72 6.75 5.16
C LYS A 50 -3.96 6.51 6.46
N LYS A 51 -4.32 5.47 7.23
CA LYS A 51 -3.57 5.09 8.43
C LYS A 51 -2.13 4.71 8.09
N LEU A 52 -1.93 3.90 7.06
CA LEU A 52 -0.62 3.46 6.62
C LEU A 52 0.24 4.65 6.17
N GLN A 53 -0.32 5.54 5.35
CA GLN A 53 0.33 6.78 4.92
C GLN A 53 0.72 7.65 6.11
N ALA A 54 -0.17 7.84 7.09
CA ALA A 54 0.14 8.63 8.28
C ALA A 54 1.25 8.00 9.14
N ILE A 55 1.27 6.68 9.26
CA ILE A 55 2.35 5.95 9.96
C ILE A 55 3.68 6.14 9.20
N PHE A 56 3.67 6.00 7.87
CA PHE A 56 4.85 6.22 7.04
C PHE A 56 5.38 7.65 7.15
N THR A 57 4.52 8.66 7.04
CA THR A 57 4.91 10.06 7.20
C THR A 57 5.51 10.31 8.58
N LYS A 58 4.92 9.75 9.65
CA LYS A 58 5.48 9.86 11.00
C LYS A 58 6.82 9.14 11.12
N ALA A 59 6.97 7.97 10.51
CA ALA A 59 8.22 7.21 10.50
C ALA A 59 9.32 7.98 9.76
N CYS A 60 9.02 8.55 8.59
CA CYS A 60 9.92 9.42 7.84
C CYS A 60 10.30 10.66 8.66
N HIS A 61 9.34 11.41 9.23
CA HIS A 61 9.65 12.56 10.10
C HIS A 61 10.55 12.18 11.28
N LYS A 62 10.32 11.00 11.89
CA LYS A 62 11.16 10.51 12.98
C LYS A 62 12.57 10.14 12.50
N LEU A 63 12.70 9.57 11.31
CA LEU A 63 13.97 9.22 10.67
C LEU A 63 14.75 10.47 10.23
N ASP A 64 14.07 11.47 9.67
CA ASP A 64 14.66 12.76 9.27
C ASP A 64 15.07 13.62 10.47
N GLY A 65 14.71 13.22 11.70
CA GLY A 65 15.09 13.95 12.92
C GLY A 65 14.39 15.31 13.05
N ILE A 66 13.36 15.58 12.24
CA ILE A 66 12.54 16.79 12.32
C ILE A 66 11.63 16.63 13.55
N LYS A 67 12.08 17.17 14.69
CA LYS A 67 11.33 17.24 15.95
C LYS A 67 10.26 18.33 15.88
#